data_AF-A0ABD5AZ72-F1
#
_entry.id   AF-A0ABD5AZ72-F1
#
_cell.length_a   1.000
_cell.length_b   1.000
_cell.length_c   1.000
_cell.angle_alpha   90.00
_cell.angle_beta   90.00
_cell.angle_gamma   90.00
#
_symmetry.space_group_name_H-M   'P 1'
#
loop_
_entity.id
_entity.type
_entity.pdbx_description
1 polymer ?
#
loop_
_entity_poly.entity_id
_entity_poly.type
_entity_poly.pdbx_seq_one_letter_code
_entity_poly.pdbx_strand_id
1 'polypeptide(L)'
;DIIQKEVPDMVLVHGDTVTTFSGALAAFYSQTPIGHVEAGLRSYNKYSPYPEEINRQMVGVMADLHFAPTYNAAQNLVKEGKLAKHIAITGNTAIDAMNYTIDHQYSSSIIQKHKNKNFILLTAHRRENIGKPMINVFKAIRKLIDEYQDLALVYPMH
;
A
#
# COMPACT_ATOMS: atom_id res chain seq x y z
N ASP A 1 21.48 -6.68 14.03
CA ASP A 1 21.61 -6.12 15.40
C ASP A 1 20.32 -6.18 16.21
N ILE A 2 19.25 -5.45 15.85
CA ILE A 2 18.01 -5.42 16.64
C ILE A 2 17.37 -6.81 16.83
N ILE A 3 17.20 -7.59 15.76
CA ILE A 3 16.55 -8.92 15.83
C ILE A 3 17.34 -9.88 16.74
N GLN A 4 18.67 -9.83 16.69
CA GLN A 4 19.54 -10.64 17.54
C GLN A 4 19.50 -10.20 19.01
N LYS A 5 19.28 -8.90 19.27
CA LYS A 5 19.22 -8.34 20.61
C LYS A 5 17.87 -8.60 21.28
N GLU A 6 16.78 -8.37 20.56
CA GLU A 6 15.42 -8.46 21.10
C GLU A 6 14.86 -9.89 21.02
N VAL A 7 15.47 -10.77 20.21
CA VAL A 7 15.13 -12.19 20.04
C VAL A 7 13.60 -12.41 19.93
N PRO A 8 12.93 -11.76 18.95
CA PRO A 8 11.49 -11.91 18.83
C PRO A 8 11.13 -13.30 18.33
N ASP A 9 9.99 -13.83 18.78
CA ASP A 9 9.46 -15.11 18.26
C ASP A 9 9.07 -15.02 16.78
N MET A 10 8.75 -13.81 16.30
CA MET A 10 8.41 -13.53 14.90
C MET A 10 8.62 -12.05 14.58
N VAL A 11 9.01 -11.76 13.33
CA VAL A 11 9.04 -10.41 12.77
C VAL A 11 7.86 -10.22 11.82
N LEU A 12 7.08 -9.16 12.05
CA LEU A 12 6.01 -8.75 11.14
C LEU A 12 6.51 -7.64 10.21
N VAL A 13 6.28 -7.83 8.91
CA VAL A 13 6.57 -6.83 7.87
C VAL A 13 5.31 -6.53 7.08
N HIS A 14 5.18 -5.31 6.52
CA HIS A 14 3.92 -4.84 5.93
C HIS A 14 4.07 -4.39 4.46
N GLY A 15 3.33 -5.03 3.56
CA GLY A 15 3.17 -4.54 2.18
C GLY A 15 4.41 -4.81 1.31
N ASP A 16 4.92 -3.78 0.65
CA ASP A 16 5.77 -3.91 -0.55
C ASP A 16 6.95 -2.94 -0.63
N THR A 17 7.21 -2.19 0.44
CA THR A 17 8.31 -1.21 0.47
C THR A 17 9.67 -1.89 0.51
N VAL A 18 10.74 -1.14 0.20
CA VAL A 18 12.12 -1.63 0.39
C VAL A 18 12.39 -1.95 1.86
N THR A 19 11.82 -1.19 2.80
CA THR A 19 11.95 -1.48 4.24
C THR A 19 11.33 -2.82 4.62
N THR A 20 10.19 -3.19 4.03
CA THR A 20 9.55 -4.50 4.19
C THR A 20 10.47 -5.61 3.74
N PHE A 21 11.04 -5.46 2.54
CA PHE A 21 11.99 -6.43 2.00
C PHE A 21 13.25 -6.53 2.87
N SER A 22 13.87 -5.42 3.23
CA SER A 22 15.08 -5.40 4.06
C SER A 22 14.83 -5.98 5.47
N GLY A 23 13.67 -5.70 6.07
CA GLY A 23 13.28 -6.26 7.37
C GLY A 23 13.09 -7.78 7.31
N ALA A 24 12.39 -8.26 6.28
CA ALA A 24 12.22 -9.70 6.05
C ALA A 24 13.57 -10.40 5.80
N LEU A 25 14.45 -9.80 4.99
CA LEU A 25 15.77 -10.34 4.71
C LEU A 25 16.65 -10.41 5.98
N ALA A 26 16.58 -9.38 6.83
CA ALA A 26 17.29 -9.38 8.11
C ALA A 26 16.77 -10.47 9.07
N ALA A 27 15.45 -10.68 9.12
CA ALA A 27 14.83 -11.75 9.90
C ALA A 27 15.21 -13.13 9.38
N PHE A 28 15.20 -13.31 8.06
CA PHE A 28 15.63 -14.54 7.39
C PHE A 28 17.09 -14.90 7.75
N TYR A 29 18.02 -13.94 7.67
CA TYR A 29 19.42 -14.18 8.07
C TYR A 29 19.61 -14.44 9.56
N SER A 30 18.65 -14.01 10.39
CA SER A 30 18.64 -14.28 11.83
C SER A 30 17.90 -15.57 12.19
N GLN A 31 17.42 -16.34 11.20
CA GLN A 31 16.59 -17.54 11.39
C GLN A 31 15.34 -17.29 12.25
N THR A 32 14.79 -16.08 12.14
CA THR A 32 13.60 -15.66 12.88
C THR A 32 12.37 -15.79 11.98
N PRO A 33 11.25 -16.39 12.46
CA PRO A 33 10.03 -16.49 11.69
C PRO A 33 9.51 -15.14 11.18
N ILE A 34 8.87 -15.14 10.01
CA ILE A 34 8.41 -13.92 9.32
C ILE A 34 6.90 -14.03 9.04
N GLY A 35 6.14 -13.03 9.51
CA GLY A 35 4.76 -12.81 9.11
C GLY A 35 4.65 -11.64 8.13
N HIS A 36 4.07 -11.87 6.96
CA HIS A 36 3.86 -10.83 5.94
C HIS A 36 2.43 -10.31 5.99
N VAL A 37 2.26 -9.10 6.52
CA VAL A 37 0.99 -8.36 6.52
C VAL A 37 0.76 -7.75 5.13
N GLU A 38 -0.47 -7.83 4.64
CA GLU A 38 -0.84 -7.43 3.26
C GLU A 38 -0.16 -8.29 2.18
N ALA A 39 -0.05 -9.59 2.42
CA ALA A 39 0.61 -10.52 1.51
C ALA A 39 -0.22 -10.82 0.25
N GLY A 40 0.45 -11.10 -0.87
CA GLY A 40 -0.16 -11.72 -2.05
C GLY A 40 -0.72 -10.79 -3.14
N LEU A 41 -0.63 -9.46 -2.98
CA LEU A 41 -0.94 -8.53 -4.09
C LEU A 41 0.06 -8.71 -5.23
N ARG A 42 -0.40 -8.72 -6.49
CA ARG A 42 0.46 -8.94 -7.66
C ARG A 42 0.02 -8.08 -8.84
N SER A 43 0.98 -7.45 -9.50
CA SER A 43 0.82 -6.96 -10.88
C SER A 43 1.40 -7.94 -11.90
N TYR A 44 2.28 -8.86 -11.47
CA TYR A 44 3.10 -9.71 -12.33
C TYR A 44 3.98 -8.95 -13.33
N ASN A 45 4.14 -7.64 -13.14
CA ASN A 45 5.05 -6.80 -13.90
C ASN A 45 6.12 -6.25 -12.96
N LYS A 46 7.33 -6.81 -13.06
CA LYS A 46 8.47 -6.44 -12.20
C LYS A 46 8.90 -4.96 -12.27
N TYR A 47 8.45 -4.22 -13.28
CA TYR A 47 8.74 -2.81 -13.45
C TYR A 47 7.52 -1.89 -13.22
N SER A 48 6.38 -2.44 -12.78
CA SER A 48 5.19 -1.64 -12.49
C SER A 48 4.26 -2.34 -11.49
N PRO A 49 4.15 -1.84 -10.24
CA PRO A 49 4.98 -0.78 -9.63
C PRO A 49 6.46 -1.22 -9.43
N TYR A 50 7.37 -0.25 -9.51
CA TYR A 50 8.81 -0.46 -9.32
C TYR A 50 9.36 0.32 -8.09
N PRO A 51 10.01 -0.36 -7.12
CA PRO A 51 10.40 -1.78 -7.08
C PRO A 51 9.40 -2.72 -6.35
N GLU A 52 8.21 -2.22 -6.03
CA GLU A 52 7.27 -2.82 -5.08
C GLU A 52 6.84 -4.23 -5.48
N GLU A 53 6.66 -4.52 -6.77
CA GLU A 53 6.29 -5.87 -7.23
C GLU A 53 7.34 -6.91 -6.87
N ILE A 54 8.63 -6.60 -7.06
CA ILE A 54 9.70 -7.53 -6.71
C ILE A 54 9.84 -7.64 -5.20
N ASN A 55 9.75 -6.53 -4.46
CA ASN A 55 9.85 -6.55 -3.01
C ASN A 55 8.85 -7.53 -2.39
N ARG A 56 7.56 -7.43 -2.73
CA ARG A 56 6.53 -8.31 -2.14
C ARG A 56 6.58 -9.76 -2.63
N GLN A 57 7.11 -10.01 -3.83
CA GLN A 57 7.37 -11.38 -4.27
C GLN A 57 8.52 -12.00 -3.47
N MET A 58 9.62 -11.27 -3.26
CA MET A 58 10.77 -11.73 -2.48
C MET A 58 10.41 -11.95 -1.01
N VAL A 59 9.66 -11.02 -0.40
CA VAL A 59 9.12 -11.21 0.97
C VAL A 59 8.19 -12.42 1.02
N GLY A 60 7.33 -12.59 0.00
CA GLY A 60 6.45 -13.76 -0.08
C GLY A 60 7.18 -15.10 -0.09
N VAL A 61 8.40 -15.17 -0.62
CA VAL A 61 9.27 -16.37 -0.57
C VAL A 61 9.84 -16.61 0.83
N MET A 62 10.23 -15.56 1.55
CA MET A 62 10.85 -15.66 2.88
C MET A 62 9.83 -15.84 4.01
N ALA A 63 8.58 -15.41 3.81
CA ALA A 63 7.57 -15.42 4.86
C ALA A 63 7.06 -16.83 5.22
N ASP A 64 6.96 -17.09 6.52
CA ASP A 64 6.39 -18.32 7.10
C ASP A 64 4.87 -18.26 7.19
N LEU A 65 4.32 -17.06 7.44
CA LEU A 65 2.90 -16.78 7.47
C LEU A 65 2.54 -15.61 6.55
N HIS A 66 1.40 -15.73 5.87
CA HIS A 66 0.89 -14.73 4.94
C HIS A 66 -0.50 -14.27 5.37
N PHE A 67 -0.62 -12.98 5.71
CA PHE A 67 -1.91 -12.35 6.01
C PHE A 67 -2.41 -11.63 4.77
N ALA A 68 -3.18 -12.35 3.96
CA ALA A 68 -3.70 -11.87 2.69
C ALA A 68 -4.93 -10.98 2.90
N PRO A 69 -5.02 -9.82 2.24
CA PRO A 69 -6.15 -8.90 2.43
C PRO A 69 -7.41 -9.36 1.72
N THR A 70 -7.29 -10.21 0.69
CA THR A 70 -8.41 -10.68 -0.12
C THR A 70 -8.22 -12.13 -0.53
N TYR A 71 -9.30 -12.77 -0.96
CA TYR A 71 -9.24 -14.10 -1.57
C TYR A 71 -8.30 -14.13 -2.79
N ASN A 72 -8.35 -13.12 -3.67
CA ASN A 72 -7.48 -13.06 -4.84
C ASN A 72 -5.99 -13.01 -4.46
N ALA A 73 -5.64 -12.24 -3.43
CA ALA A 73 -4.28 -12.17 -2.93
C ALA A 73 -3.81 -13.54 -2.36
N ALA A 74 -4.67 -14.24 -1.62
CA ALA A 74 -4.40 -15.59 -1.16
C ALA A 74 -4.21 -16.58 -2.33
N GLN A 75 -5.04 -16.49 -3.37
CA GLN A 75 -4.92 -17.33 -4.56
C GLN A 75 -3.60 -17.10 -5.32
N ASN A 76 -3.11 -15.86 -5.38
CA ASN A 76 -1.81 -15.58 -5.98
C ASN A 76 -0.68 -16.31 -5.25
N LEU A 77 -0.70 -16.33 -3.91
CA LEU A 77 0.28 -17.05 -3.09
C LEU A 77 0.20 -18.57 -3.29
N VAL A 78 -1.01 -19.13 -3.37
CA VAL A 78 -1.22 -20.56 -3.67
C VAL A 78 -0.66 -20.92 -5.05
N LYS A 79 -0.92 -20.10 -6.07
CA LYS A 79 -0.35 -20.27 -7.42
C LYS A 79 1.17 -20.23 -7.43
N GLU A 80 1.78 -19.49 -6.51
CA GLU A 80 3.22 -19.41 -6.30
C GLU A 80 3.76 -20.53 -5.37
N GLY A 81 2.95 -21.56 -5.11
CA GLY A 81 3.34 -22.76 -4.36
C GLY A 81 3.36 -22.61 -2.84
N LYS A 82 2.79 -21.54 -2.29
CA LYS A 82 2.67 -21.40 -0.83
C LYS A 82 1.59 -22.35 -0.29
N LEU A 83 1.88 -22.99 0.84
CA LEU A 83 0.95 -23.93 1.47
C LEU A 83 -0.25 -23.17 2.03
N ALA A 84 -1.47 -23.64 1.71
CA ALA A 84 -2.71 -22.99 2.16
C ALA A 84 -2.79 -22.82 3.70
N LYS A 85 -2.22 -23.76 4.47
CA LYS A 85 -2.18 -23.68 5.94
C LYS A 85 -1.34 -22.52 6.49
N HIS A 86 -0.50 -21.89 5.68
CA HIS A 86 0.31 -20.72 6.06
C HIS A 86 -0.32 -19.40 5.62
N ILE A 87 -1.48 -19.45 4.94
CA ILE A 87 -2.16 -18.28 4.39
C ILE A 87 -3.46 -18.07 5.15
N ALA A 88 -3.61 -16.89 5.75
CA ALA A 88 -4.85 -16.43 6.37
C ALA A 88 -5.43 -15.26 5.58
N ILE A 89 -6.72 -15.33 5.24
CA ILE A 89 -7.45 -14.19 4.67
C ILE A 89 -7.95 -13.35 5.83
N THR A 90 -7.43 -12.13 5.97
CA THR A 90 -7.65 -11.28 7.17
C THR A 90 -8.43 -10.01 6.89
N GLY A 91 -8.58 -9.60 5.63
CA GLY A 91 -8.96 -8.24 5.29
C GLY A 91 -7.75 -7.29 5.30
N ASN A 92 -7.97 -6.01 5.02
CA ASN A 92 -6.88 -5.02 5.01
C ASN A 92 -7.01 -4.09 6.23
N THR A 93 -5.92 -3.97 7.01
CA THR A 93 -5.84 -3.13 8.22
C THR A 93 -6.03 -1.64 7.94
N ALA A 94 -5.93 -1.20 6.68
CA ALA A 94 -6.32 0.15 6.28
C ALA A 94 -7.79 0.46 6.60
N ILE A 95 -8.68 -0.53 6.54
CA ILE A 95 -10.09 -0.38 6.95
C ILE A 95 -10.16 -0.18 8.48
N ASP A 96 -9.37 -0.92 9.23
CA ASP A 96 -9.32 -0.77 10.69
C ASP A 96 -8.84 0.64 11.07
N ALA A 97 -7.83 1.15 10.38
CA ALA A 97 -7.30 2.50 10.59
C ALA A 97 -8.36 3.59 10.33
N MET A 98 -9.29 3.38 9.38
CA MET A 98 -10.39 4.32 9.13
C MET A 98 -11.29 4.49 10.36
N ASN A 99 -11.51 3.42 11.14
CA ASN A 99 -12.32 3.50 12.36
C ASN A 99 -11.71 4.39 13.44
N TYR A 100 -10.41 4.66 13.40
CA TYR A 100 -9.71 5.53 14.36
C TYR A 100 -9.42 6.93 13.82
N THR A 101 -9.51 7.12 12.50
CA THR A 101 -9.10 8.37 11.83
C THR A 101 -10.26 9.18 11.29
N ILE A 102 -11.42 8.56 11.04
CA ILE A 102 -12.63 9.28 10.63
C ILE A 102 -13.26 9.92 11.85
N ASP A 103 -13.26 11.26 11.87
CA ASP A 103 -13.97 12.07 12.85
C ASP A 103 -15.11 12.83 12.15
N HIS A 104 -16.35 12.59 12.56
CA HIS A 104 -17.53 13.28 12.03
C HIS A 104 -17.58 14.77 12.37
N GLN A 105 -16.79 15.22 13.35
CA GLN A 105 -16.62 16.63 13.72
C GLN A 105 -15.43 17.27 13.02
N TYR A 106 -14.70 16.52 12.17
CA TYR A 106 -13.57 17.07 11.44
C TYR A 106 -13.99 18.25 10.57
N SER A 107 -13.23 19.33 10.67
CA SER A 107 -13.42 20.53 9.88
C SER A 107 -12.08 21.09 9.44
N SER A 108 -11.99 21.56 8.20
CA SER A 108 -10.81 22.25 7.68
C SER A 108 -11.21 23.56 7.02
N SER A 109 -10.31 24.55 7.03
CA SER A 109 -10.52 25.83 6.35
C SER A 109 -10.73 25.65 4.84
N ILE A 110 -10.10 24.63 4.25
CA ILE A 110 -10.27 24.27 2.83
C ILE A 110 -11.70 23.78 2.56
N ILE A 111 -12.21 22.86 3.40
CA ILE A 111 -13.57 22.33 3.29
C ILE A 111 -14.58 23.46 3.47
N GLN A 112 -14.41 24.30 4.50
CA GLN A 112 -15.32 25.42 4.77
C GLN A 112 -15.32 26.45 3.64
N LYS A 113 -14.15 26.83 3.12
CA LYS A 113 -14.00 27.79 2.01
C LYS A 113 -14.71 27.31 0.73
N HIS A 114 -14.76 26.00 0.52
CA HIS A 114 -15.33 25.39 -0.68
C HIS A 114 -16.55 24.51 -0.38
N LYS A 115 -17.29 24.80 0.70
CA LYS A 115 -18.41 23.96 1.19
C LYS A 115 -19.55 23.74 0.19
N ASN A 116 -19.71 24.63 -0.79
CA ASN A 116 -20.73 24.55 -1.83
C ASN A 116 -20.21 23.89 -3.13
N LYS A 117 -19.01 23.30 -3.08
CA LYS A 117 -18.37 22.65 -4.23
C LYS A 117 -18.21 21.15 -4.00
N ASN A 118 -18.23 20.40 -5.09
CA ASN A 118 -17.87 19.00 -5.14
C ASN A 118 -16.34 18.87 -5.13
N PHE A 119 -15.80 18.04 -4.25
CA PHE A 119 -14.35 17.87 -4.11
C PHE A 119 -13.80 16.76 -4.99
N ILE A 120 -12.68 17.04 -5.63
CA ILE A 120 -11.77 16.05 -6.21
C ILE A 120 -10.54 16.00 -5.30
N LEU A 121 -10.28 14.86 -4.68
CA LEU A 121 -9.02 14.61 -3.98
C LEU A 121 -8.06 13.91 -4.95
N LEU A 122 -6.90 14.52 -5.19
CA LEU A 122 -5.84 13.95 -6.01
C LEU A 122 -4.63 13.66 -5.12
N THR A 123 -3.97 12.53 -5.34
CA THR A 123 -2.64 12.21 -4.80
C THR A 123 -1.83 11.56 -5.91
N ALA A 124 -0.58 11.97 -6.14
CA ALA A 124 0.21 11.51 -7.28
C ALA A 124 1.68 11.37 -6.89
N HIS A 125 2.09 10.16 -6.50
CA HIS A 125 3.44 9.90 -5.97
C HIS A 125 4.15 8.71 -6.63
N ARG A 126 3.46 7.96 -7.49
CA ARG A 126 4.03 6.79 -8.16
C ARG A 126 5.20 7.19 -9.06
N ARG A 127 6.36 6.57 -8.85
CA ARG A 127 7.62 6.92 -9.53
C ARG A 127 7.53 6.79 -11.04
N GLU A 128 6.86 5.75 -11.51
CA GLU A 128 6.63 5.46 -12.94
C GLU A 128 5.68 6.46 -13.61
N ASN A 129 4.90 7.21 -12.83
CA ASN A 129 3.99 8.22 -13.36
C ASN A 129 4.69 9.57 -13.57
N ILE A 130 5.88 9.78 -13.00
CA ILE A 130 6.63 11.03 -13.14
C ILE A 130 6.93 11.32 -14.61
N GLY A 131 6.65 12.55 -15.05
CA GLY A 131 6.83 12.99 -16.43
C GLY A 131 5.53 12.98 -17.22
N LYS A 132 5.55 12.40 -18.43
CA LYS A 132 4.42 12.49 -19.37
C LYS A 132 3.07 11.99 -18.81
N PRO A 133 2.98 10.86 -18.09
CA PRO A 133 1.73 10.40 -17.53
C PRO A 133 1.12 11.40 -16.54
N MET A 134 1.92 11.88 -15.58
CA MET A 134 1.48 12.89 -14.61
C MET A 134 1.08 14.21 -15.27
N ILE A 135 1.81 14.66 -16.30
CA ILE A 135 1.41 15.85 -17.09
C ILE A 135 0.03 15.64 -17.72
N ASN A 136 -0.26 14.46 -18.26
CA ASN A 136 -1.55 14.17 -18.87
C ASN A 136 -2.68 14.17 -17.83
N VAL A 137 -2.44 13.60 -16.63
CA VAL A 137 -3.39 13.64 -15.51
C VAL A 137 -3.69 15.09 -15.12
N PHE A 138 -2.67 15.91 -14.90
CA PHE A 138 -2.90 17.32 -14.53
C PHE A 138 -3.60 18.12 -15.62
N LYS A 139 -3.31 17.87 -16.90
CA LYS A 139 -4.06 18.49 -18.01
C LYS A 139 -5.53 18.10 -18.02
N ALA A 140 -5.84 16.82 -17.77
CA ALA A 140 -7.22 16.35 -17.69
C ALA A 140 -7.97 16.98 -16.51
N ILE A 141 -7.35 17.00 -15.32
CA ILE A 141 -7.92 17.65 -14.13
C ILE A 141 -8.12 19.15 -14.36
N ARG A 142 -7.14 19.83 -14.97
CA ARG A 142 -7.26 21.25 -15.30
C ARG A 142 -8.47 21.53 -16.19
N LYS A 143 -8.66 20.71 -17.23
CA LYS A 143 -9.82 20.82 -18.12
C LYS A 143 -11.14 20.69 -17.35
N LEU A 144 -11.24 19.72 -16.44
CA LEU A 144 -12.44 19.53 -15.62
C LEU A 144 -12.73 20.74 -14.72
N ILE A 145 -11.70 21.29 -14.07
CA ILE A 145 -11.87 22.47 -13.20
C ILE A 145 -12.24 23.73 -13.99
N ASP A 146 -11.75 23.87 -15.23
CA ASP A 146 -12.13 24.99 -16.09
C ASP A 146 -13.57 24.84 -16.64
N GLU A 147 -14.02 23.62 -16.91
CA GLU A 147 -15.36 23.30 -17.46
C GLU A 147 -16.47 23.33 -16.39
N TYR A 148 -16.19 22.83 -15.18
CA TYR A 148 -17.19 22.68 -14.10
C TYR A 148 -16.85 23.58 -12.91
N GLN A 149 -17.58 24.70 -12.80
CA GLN A 149 -17.36 25.72 -11.76
C GLN A 149 -17.72 25.24 -10.34
N ASP A 150 -18.52 24.18 -10.23
CA ASP A 150 -18.90 23.55 -8.96
C ASP A 150 -17.83 22.59 -8.43
N LEU A 151 -16.72 22.36 -9.13
CA LEU A 151 -15.62 21.51 -8.66
C LEU A 151 -14.54 22.29 -7.90
N ALA A 152 -13.96 21.63 -6.90
CA ALA A 152 -12.76 22.04 -6.19
C ALA A 152 -11.74 20.90 -6.15
N LEU A 153 -10.52 21.14 -6.61
CA LEU A 153 -9.42 20.19 -6.50
C LEU A 153 -8.66 20.41 -5.18
N VAL A 154 -8.47 19.34 -4.42
CA VAL A 154 -7.50 19.27 -3.31
C VAL A 154 -6.40 18.31 -3.73
N TYR A 155 -5.17 18.84 -3.84
CA TYR A 155 -3.98 18.06 -4.13
C TYR A 155 -2.99 18.23 -2.97
N PRO A 156 -3.00 17.33 -1.96
CA PRO A 156 -2.06 17.36 -0.86
C PRO A 156 -0.66 17.02 -1.40
N MET A 157 0.24 17.99 -1.34
CA MET A 157 1.65 17.80 -1.68
C MET A 157 2.39 17.43 -0.40
N HIS A 158 3.02 16.25 -0.40
CA HIS A 158 3.94 15.77 0.64
C HIS A 158 5.39 15.98 0.22
#